data_AF-A0A7Y5S589-F1
#
_entry.id   AF-A0A7Y5S589-F1
#
_cell.length_a   1.000
_cell.length_b   1.000
_cell.length_c   1.000
_cell.angle_alpha   90.00
_cell.angle_beta   90.00
_cell.angle_gamma   90.00
#
_symmetry.space_group_name_H-M   'P 1'
#
loop_
_entity.id
_entity.type
_entity.pdbx_description
1 polymer ?
#
loop_
_entity_poly.entity_id
_entity_poly.type
_entity_poly.pdbx_seq_one_letter_code
_entity_poly.pdbx_strand_id
1 'polypeptide(L)'
;MTMCEPTPRGLRWCLAALAALAVLLPARTAAAAQYQLSWWTVDGGGEIFSTGGVFALGGAIGQPDAGDTLTGGVYTLVGGFWAVHLTPCPGDINGDDVVGQSDLGILLAAFGACVGDPNFNPDADLDGSGCIGQPDLGILLSNFGRTCP
;
A
#
# COMPACT_ATOMS: atom_id res chain seq x y z
N MET A 1 -4.05 -63.85 -10.10
CA MET A 1 -2.76 -63.33 -10.58
C MET A 1 -2.09 -64.41 -11.42
N THR A 2 -2.58 -64.59 -12.65
CA THR A 2 -2.05 -65.58 -13.59
C THR A 2 -0.90 -64.94 -14.36
N MET A 3 0.32 -65.34 -14.00
CA MET A 3 1.50 -65.02 -14.78
C MET A 3 1.37 -65.60 -16.19
N CYS A 4 1.78 -64.79 -17.15
CA CYS A 4 1.77 -65.05 -18.58
C CYS A 4 2.69 -66.24 -18.91
N GLU A 5 2.13 -67.34 -19.44
CA GLU A 5 2.94 -68.41 -20.05
C GLU A 5 3.51 -67.95 -21.39
N PRO A 6 4.82 -68.12 -21.66
CA PRO A 6 5.46 -67.54 -22.83
C PRO A 6 5.24 -68.42 -24.06
N THR A 7 4.19 -68.14 -24.82
CA THR A 7 4.17 -68.59 -26.22
C THR A 7 5.18 -67.76 -27.03
N PRO A 8 5.87 -68.34 -28.03
CA PRO A 8 6.88 -67.62 -28.82
C PRO A 8 6.32 -66.41 -29.58
N ARG A 9 5.00 -66.39 -29.79
CA ARG A 9 4.27 -65.24 -30.33
C ARG A 9 4.10 -64.16 -29.26
N GLY A 10 3.67 -64.50 -28.04
CA GLY A 10 3.52 -63.55 -26.93
C GLY A 10 4.82 -62.84 -26.52
N LEU A 11 5.95 -63.54 -26.56
CA LEU A 11 7.27 -62.96 -26.26
C LEU A 11 7.66 -61.85 -27.24
N ARG A 12 7.29 -61.97 -28.53
CA ARG A 12 7.56 -60.95 -29.55
C ARG A 12 6.75 -59.68 -29.35
N TRP A 13 5.49 -59.81 -28.92
CA TRP A 13 4.63 -58.66 -28.61
C TRP A 13 5.06 -57.97 -27.31
N CYS A 14 5.45 -58.73 -26.28
CA CYS A 14 6.01 -58.16 -25.05
C CYS A 14 7.33 -57.41 -25.31
N LEU A 15 8.23 -57.96 -26.13
CA LEU A 15 9.48 -57.30 -26.49
C LEU A 15 9.25 -56.04 -27.34
N ALA A 16 8.29 -56.07 -28.27
CA ALA A 16 7.90 -54.88 -29.05
C ALA A 16 7.27 -53.79 -28.18
N ALA A 17 6.43 -54.16 -27.21
CA ALA A 17 5.84 -53.24 -26.24
C ALA A 17 6.91 -52.63 -25.30
N LEU A 18 7.86 -53.44 -24.82
CA LEU A 18 8.99 -52.98 -24.02
C LEU A 18 9.93 -52.05 -24.82
N ALA A 19 10.20 -52.36 -26.09
CA ALA A 19 10.99 -51.51 -26.97
C ALA A 19 10.28 -50.20 -27.28
N ALA A 20 8.97 -50.23 -27.56
CA ALA A 20 8.17 -49.03 -27.76
C ALA A 20 8.11 -48.15 -26.50
N LEU A 21 7.98 -48.77 -25.32
CA LEU A 21 8.04 -48.07 -24.04
C LEU A 21 9.43 -47.44 -23.83
N ALA A 22 10.51 -48.19 -24.06
CA ALA A 22 11.89 -47.68 -23.94
C ALA A 22 12.21 -46.51 -24.90
N VAL A 23 11.58 -46.45 -26.07
CA VAL A 23 11.71 -45.32 -27.02
C VAL A 23 10.87 -44.11 -26.62
N LEU A 24 9.75 -44.30 -25.91
CA LEU A 24 8.87 -43.21 -25.45
C LEU A 24 9.33 -42.56 -24.13
N LEU A 25 10.21 -43.21 -23.36
CA LEU A 25 10.69 -42.69 -22.07
C LEU A 25 11.71 -41.53 -22.13
N PRO A 26 12.68 -41.44 -23.07
CA PRO A 26 13.68 -40.37 -23.07
C PRO A 26 13.17 -39.04 -23.62
N ALA A 27 11.97 -38.96 -24.20
CA ALA A 27 11.44 -37.73 -24.80
C ALA A 27 10.94 -36.67 -23.79
N ARG A 28 11.05 -36.92 -22.47
CA ARG A 28 10.52 -36.00 -21.43
C ARG A 28 11.54 -35.04 -20.83
N THR A 29 12.81 -35.08 -21.20
CA THR A 29 13.86 -34.28 -20.54
C THR A 29 14.39 -33.13 -21.40
N ALA A 30 13.49 -32.45 -22.11
CA ALA A 30 13.78 -31.13 -22.68
C ALA A 30 12.55 -30.21 -22.52
N ALA A 31 11.99 -30.16 -21.31
CA ALA A 31 11.23 -28.99 -20.91
C ALA A 31 12.23 -27.83 -20.83
N ALA A 32 12.11 -26.89 -21.76
CA ALA A 32 12.96 -25.72 -21.91
C ALA A 32 13.15 -24.99 -20.57
N ALA A 33 14.37 -24.53 -20.34
CA ALA A 33 14.74 -23.71 -19.19
C ALA A 33 13.72 -22.60 -18.93
N GLN A 34 12.98 -22.69 -17.82
CA GLN A 34 12.47 -21.48 -17.19
C GLN A 34 13.64 -20.91 -16.41
N TYR A 35 14.33 -19.93 -16.99
CA TYR A 35 15.17 -19.04 -16.20
C TYR A 35 14.25 -18.36 -15.19
N GLN A 36 14.20 -18.95 -14.00
CA GLN A 36 13.55 -18.35 -12.86
C GLN A 36 14.50 -17.32 -12.31
N LEU A 37 14.05 -16.06 -12.28
CA LEU A 37 14.73 -15.03 -11.49
C LEU A 37 14.67 -15.51 -10.04
N SER A 38 15.81 -15.90 -9.46
CA SER A 38 15.88 -16.32 -8.05
C SER A 38 15.56 -15.18 -7.08
N TRP A 39 15.50 -13.96 -7.62
CA TRP A 39 15.14 -12.75 -6.93
C TRP A 39 14.41 -11.80 -7.89
N TRP A 40 13.27 -11.30 -7.46
CA TRP A 40 12.50 -10.26 -8.14
C TRP A 40 11.75 -9.44 -7.10
N THR A 41 11.48 -8.19 -7.42
CA THR A 41 10.50 -7.31 -6.77
C THR A 41 9.71 -6.65 -7.90
N VAL A 42 8.38 -6.59 -7.78
CA VAL A 42 7.53 -5.83 -8.71
C VAL A 42 7.41 -4.43 -8.14
N ASP A 43 8.22 -3.52 -8.67
CA ASP A 43 8.16 -2.11 -8.30
C ASP A 43 7.29 -1.39 -9.34
N GLY A 44 6.00 -1.25 -9.02
CA GLY A 44 5.05 -0.47 -9.80
C GLY A 44 4.29 -1.25 -10.86
N GLY A 45 3.07 -1.67 -10.50
CA GLY A 45 1.99 -1.95 -11.44
C GLY A 45 0.77 -1.15 -11.01
N GLY A 46 0.11 -0.48 -11.95
CA GLY A 46 -1.16 0.20 -11.71
C GLY A 46 -2.04 0.10 -12.95
N GLU A 47 -3.21 -0.50 -12.79
CA GLU A 47 -4.28 -0.46 -13.79
C GLU A 47 -5.61 -0.08 -13.14
N ILE A 48 -6.62 0.19 -13.96
CA ILE A 48 -7.99 0.39 -13.51
C ILE A 48 -8.62 -0.98 -13.32
N PHE A 49 -8.66 -1.47 -12.08
CA PHE A 49 -9.16 -2.82 -11.78
C PHE A 49 -10.64 -2.86 -11.38
N SER A 50 -11.27 -1.69 -11.17
CA SER A 50 -12.69 -1.60 -10.82
C SER A 50 -13.36 -0.49 -11.63
N THR A 51 -14.32 -0.90 -12.45
CA THR A 51 -15.21 0.00 -13.20
C THR A 51 -16.66 -0.30 -12.85
N GLY A 52 -17.46 0.76 -12.70
CA GLY A 52 -18.87 0.66 -12.36
C GLY A 52 -19.61 1.96 -12.69
N GLY A 53 -20.43 1.93 -13.74
CA GLY A 53 -21.10 3.13 -14.24
C GLY A 53 -20.10 4.14 -14.84
N VAL A 54 -20.21 5.41 -14.44
CA VAL A 54 -19.30 6.50 -14.88
C VAL A 54 -17.98 6.56 -14.10
N PHE A 55 -17.76 5.63 -13.16
CA PHE A 55 -16.59 5.66 -12.28
C PHE A 55 -15.58 4.58 -12.64
N ALA A 56 -14.32 4.98 -12.59
CA ALA A 56 -13.15 4.12 -12.74
C ALA A 56 -12.23 4.35 -11.54
N LEU A 57 -11.82 3.26 -10.89
CA LEU A 57 -10.88 3.27 -9.77
C LEU A 57 -9.64 2.45 -10.15
N GLY A 58 -8.49 3.12 -10.15
CA GLY A 58 -7.17 2.51 -10.31
C GLY A 58 -6.32 2.75 -9.07
N GLY A 59 -5.37 1.85 -8.81
CA GLY A 59 -4.40 1.98 -7.73
C GLY A 59 -3.09 1.32 -8.11
N ALA A 60 -1.99 1.76 -7.49
CA ALA A 60 -0.66 1.18 -7.69
C ALA A 60 -0.20 0.50 -6.40
N ILE A 61 0.40 -0.69 -6.52
CA ILE A 61 1.09 -1.35 -5.40
C ILE A 61 2.56 -0.92 -5.43
N GLY A 62 3.03 -0.28 -4.35
CA GLY A 62 4.46 -0.02 -4.14
C GLY A 62 5.00 1.37 -4.51
N GLN A 63 4.16 2.39 -4.69
CA GLN A 63 4.67 3.78 -4.80
C GLN A 63 4.91 4.38 -3.40
N PRO A 64 6.14 4.84 -3.08
CA PRO A 64 6.43 5.56 -1.84
C PRO A 64 5.81 6.97 -1.80
N ASP A 65 5.34 7.49 -2.94
CA ASP A 65 4.79 8.86 -3.07
C ASP A 65 3.26 8.91 -3.03
N ALA A 66 2.69 8.19 -2.09
CA ALA A 66 1.28 8.32 -1.80
C ALA A 66 1.06 9.51 -0.86
N GLY A 67 0.86 10.66 -1.48
CA GLY A 67 0.76 11.95 -0.79
C GLY A 67 -0.68 12.39 -0.54
N ASP A 68 -0.80 13.70 -0.31
CA ASP A 68 -1.98 14.44 0.15
C ASP A 68 -3.33 13.99 -0.41
N THR A 69 -4.39 14.23 0.38
CA THR A 69 -5.78 13.93 0.02
C THR A 69 -6.13 14.52 -1.35
N LEU A 70 -6.36 13.65 -2.33
CA LEU A 70 -6.86 14.05 -3.63
C LEU A 70 -8.33 14.42 -3.49
N THR A 71 -8.71 15.61 -3.93
CA THR A 71 -10.09 16.10 -3.91
C THR A 71 -10.65 16.24 -5.31
N GLY A 72 -11.93 15.88 -5.49
CA GLY A 72 -12.65 16.00 -6.75
C GLY A 72 -14.16 16.06 -6.53
N GLY A 73 -14.71 17.28 -6.53
CA GLY A 73 -16.13 17.50 -6.21
C GLY A 73 -16.44 17.15 -4.75
N VAL A 74 -17.40 16.27 -4.51
CA VAL A 74 -17.75 15.78 -3.16
C VAL A 74 -16.93 14.57 -2.70
N TYR A 75 -15.93 14.17 -3.49
CA TYR A 75 -15.14 12.97 -3.24
C TYR A 75 -13.74 13.31 -2.76
N THR A 76 -13.27 12.53 -1.80
CA THR A 76 -11.89 12.54 -1.30
C THR A 76 -11.29 11.15 -1.48
N LEU A 77 -10.03 11.10 -1.92
CA LEU A 77 -9.28 9.85 -2.11
C LEU A 77 -7.87 10.02 -1.56
N VAL A 78 -7.50 9.16 -0.62
CA VAL A 78 -6.12 9.04 -0.11
C VAL A 78 -5.56 7.72 -0.64
N GLY A 79 -4.52 7.79 -1.47
CA GLY A 79 -3.81 6.60 -1.97
C GLY A 79 -2.58 6.30 -1.10
N GLY A 80 -2.10 5.04 -1.10
CA GLY A 80 -0.78 4.68 -0.55
C GLY A 80 -0.58 3.34 0.11
N PHE A 81 0.68 3.05 0.48
CA PHE A 81 0.92 2.18 1.63
C PHE A 81 0.23 2.84 2.81
N TRP A 82 -0.41 2.06 3.68
CA TRP A 82 -0.98 2.53 4.94
C TRP A 82 0.18 2.97 5.85
N ALA A 83 0.92 4.03 5.49
CA ALA A 83 1.38 4.94 6.52
C ALA A 83 0.10 5.29 7.27
N VAL A 84 0.08 4.93 8.54
CA VAL A 84 -1.05 5.20 9.43
C VAL A 84 -1.48 6.61 9.10
N HIS A 85 -2.69 6.76 8.57
CA HIS A 85 -3.32 8.06 8.50
C HIS A 85 -3.54 8.38 9.97
N LEU A 86 -2.52 8.98 10.60
CA LEU A 86 -2.59 9.48 11.95
C LEU A 86 -3.83 10.34 11.89
N THR A 87 -4.85 9.89 12.63
CA THR A 87 -6.11 10.61 12.69
C THR A 87 -5.71 12.04 12.99
N PRO A 88 -6.11 13.04 12.18
CA PRO A 88 -5.67 14.40 12.40
C PRO A 88 -5.84 14.69 13.88
N CYS A 89 -4.75 15.08 14.53
CA CYS A 89 -4.69 15.35 15.96
C CYS A 89 -4.75 16.86 16.16
N PRO A 90 -5.92 17.50 16.00
CA PRO A 90 -6.01 18.94 16.04
C PRO A 90 -5.47 19.46 17.39
N GLY A 91 -4.37 20.19 17.32
CA GLY A 91 -3.67 20.74 18.47
C GLY A 91 -2.30 20.11 18.78
N ASP A 92 -1.90 19.02 18.12
CA ASP A 92 -0.51 18.53 18.16
C ASP A 92 0.28 19.27 17.06
N ILE A 93 0.96 20.33 17.47
CA ILE A 93 1.64 21.28 16.59
C ILE A 93 3.10 20.85 16.37
N ASN A 94 3.70 20.12 17.33
CA ASN A 94 5.08 19.66 17.22
C ASN A 94 5.25 18.23 16.66
N GLY A 95 4.14 17.49 16.49
CA GLY A 95 4.10 16.14 15.94
C GLY A 95 4.66 15.08 16.89
N ASP A 96 4.50 15.27 18.20
CA ASP A 96 4.96 14.32 19.22
C ASP A 96 3.88 13.34 19.72
N ASP A 97 2.75 13.30 19.01
CA ASP A 97 1.56 12.49 19.27
C ASP A 97 0.83 12.87 20.57
N VAL A 98 1.11 14.03 21.17
CA VAL A 98 0.47 14.51 22.40
C VAL A 98 0.09 15.98 22.29
N VAL A 99 -1.19 16.30 22.44
CA VAL A 99 -1.63 17.71 22.57
C VAL A 99 -1.32 18.20 23.97
N GLY A 100 -0.24 18.95 24.15
CA GLY A 100 0.30 19.30 25.46
C GLY A 100 0.82 20.72 25.60
N GLN A 101 1.64 20.90 26.63
CA GLN A 101 2.27 22.18 26.96
C GLN A 101 3.21 22.69 25.87
N SER A 102 3.82 21.76 25.12
CA SER A 102 4.72 22.08 24.00
C SER A 102 3.94 22.79 22.90
N ASP A 103 2.77 22.24 22.55
CA ASP A 103 1.88 22.80 21.52
C ASP A 103 1.26 24.12 21.95
N LEU A 104 0.81 24.20 23.21
CA LEU A 104 0.33 25.46 23.77
C LEU A 104 1.42 26.54 23.71
N GLY A 105 2.67 26.18 24.00
CA GLY A 105 3.81 27.09 23.88
C GLY A 105 4.03 27.58 22.45
N ILE A 106 3.92 26.68 21.47
CA ILE A 106 4.07 27.04 20.04
C ILE A 106 2.93 27.94 19.58
N LEU A 107 1.69 27.61 19.92
CA LEU A 107 0.52 28.43 19.59
C LEU A 107 0.65 29.83 20.20
N LEU A 108 1.02 29.92 21.49
CA LEU A 108 1.17 31.20 22.17
C LEU A 108 2.35 32.04 21.66
N ALA A 109 3.40 31.42 21.13
CA ALA A 109 4.51 32.12 20.51
C ALA A 109 4.11 32.85 19.22
N ALA A 110 3.08 32.35 18.54
CA ALA A 110 2.55 32.89 17.29
C ALA A 110 1.17 33.59 17.45
N PHE A 111 0.67 33.73 18.68
CA PHE A 111 -0.68 34.24 18.94
C PHE A 111 -0.86 35.68 18.45
N GLY A 112 -1.89 35.89 17.64
CA GLY A 112 -2.21 37.15 16.98
C GLY A 112 -1.50 37.36 15.63
N ALA A 113 -0.64 36.44 15.20
CA ALA A 113 -0.01 36.50 13.88
C ALA A 113 -0.98 35.99 12.80
N CYS A 114 -0.97 36.66 11.64
CA CYS A 114 -1.72 36.25 10.45
C CYS A 114 -0.76 35.91 9.30
N VAL A 115 -1.29 35.26 8.26
CA VAL A 115 -0.53 34.95 7.04
C VAL A 115 0.17 36.20 6.51
N GLY A 116 1.49 36.13 6.42
CA GLY A 116 2.37 37.23 6.01
C GLY A 116 3.13 37.90 7.15
N ASP A 117 2.76 37.65 8.41
CA ASP A 117 3.52 38.13 9.55
C ASP A 117 4.79 37.28 9.78
N PRO A 118 5.89 37.88 10.28
CA PRO A 118 7.17 37.17 10.49
C PRO A 118 7.09 35.99 11.46
N ASN A 119 6.12 36.03 12.38
CA ASN A 119 5.95 35.03 13.43
C ASN A 119 4.80 34.07 13.15
N PHE A 120 4.20 34.13 11.96
CA PHE A 120 3.12 33.22 11.59
C PHE A 120 3.63 31.78 11.47
N ASN A 121 3.03 30.89 12.25
CA ASN A 121 3.23 29.46 12.13
C ASN A 121 1.96 28.81 11.54
N PRO A 122 1.99 28.30 10.29
CA PRO A 122 0.82 27.67 9.68
C PRO A 122 0.28 26.48 10.48
N ASP A 123 1.14 25.79 11.24
CA ASP A 123 0.73 24.62 12.03
C ASP A 123 -0.08 25.01 13.28
N ALA A 124 -0.05 26.30 13.68
CA ALA A 124 -0.83 26.84 14.80
C ALA A 124 -2.17 27.48 14.37
N ASP A 125 -2.43 27.58 13.06
CA ASP A 125 -3.72 27.98 12.48
C ASP A 125 -4.60 26.74 12.31
N LEU A 126 -5.20 26.31 13.42
CA LEU A 126 -5.91 25.04 13.55
C LEU A 126 -7.30 25.08 12.92
N ASP A 127 -7.89 26.26 12.73
CA ASP A 127 -9.17 26.43 12.03
C ASP A 127 -9.02 26.84 10.55
N GLY A 128 -7.79 27.14 10.10
CA GLY A 128 -7.47 27.51 8.72
C GLY A 128 -7.99 28.89 8.32
N SER A 129 -8.22 29.78 9.28
CA SER A 129 -8.72 31.13 9.05
C SER A 129 -7.66 32.09 8.49
N GLY A 130 -6.39 31.70 8.53
CA GLY A 130 -5.24 32.51 8.15
C GLY A 130 -4.72 33.40 9.28
N CYS A 131 -5.22 33.25 10.51
CA CYS A 131 -4.79 33.99 11.68
C CYS A 131 -4.82 33.11 12.92
N ILE A 132 -3.76 33.16 13.73
CA ILE A 132 -3.63 32.36 14.96
C ILE A 132 -4.26 33.15 16.10
N GLY A 133 -5.38 32.69 16.63
CA GLY A 133 -6.18 33.43 17.60
C GLY A 133 -6.95 32.58 18.60
N GLN A 134 -8.02 33.18 19.14
CA GLN A 134 -8.88 32.52 20.12
C GLN A 134 -9.56 31.24 19.59
N PRO A 135 -10.00 31.16 18.31
CA PRO A 135 -10.51 29.92 17.75
C PRO A 135 -9.49 28.77 17.84
N ASP A 136 -8.24 29.02 17.47
CA ASP A 136 -7.16 28.03 17.50
C ASP A 136 -6.84 27.60 18.93
N LEU A 137 -6.74 28.56 19.85
CA LEU A 137 -6.56 28.26 21.26
C LEU A 137 -7.73 27.41 21.80
N GLY A 138 -8.96 27.69 21.37
CA GLY A 138 -10.14 26.90 21.71
C GLY A 138 -10.04 25.45 21.21
N ILE A 139 -9.58 25.25 19.98
CA ILE A 139 -9.36 23.92 19.39
C ILE A 139 -8.28 23.17 20.18
N LEU A 140 -7.12 23.80 20.41
CA LEU A 140 -6.03 23.19 21.17
C LEU A 140 -6.49 22.80 22.58
N LEU A 141 -7.15 23.71 23.30
CA LEU A 141 -7.62 23.44 24.66
C LEU A 141 -8.73 22.39 24.72
N SER A 142 -9.55 22.24 23.66
CA SER A 142 -10.56 21.17 23.58
C SER A 142 -9.95 19.76 23.46
N ASN A 143 -8.69 19.69 22.99
CA ASN A 143 -7.94 18.45 22.82
C ASN A 143 -6.78 18.30 23.81
N PHE A 144 -6.59 19.24 24.73
CA PHE A 144 -5.45 19.23 25.65
C PHE A 144 -5.38 17.95 26.50
N GLY A 145 -4.19 17.36 26.55
CA GLY A 145 -3.91 16.08 27.22
C GLY A 145 -4.30 14.84 26.42
N ARG A 146 -4.77 14.97 25.17
CA ARG A 146 -5.02 13.82 24.30
C ARG A 146 -3.71 13.30 23.72
N THR A 147 -3.62 11.97 23.64
CA THR A 147 -2.59 11.26 22.87
C THR A 147 -3.20 10.73 21.59
N CYS A 148 -2.51 10.87 20.48
CA CYS A 148 -2.99 10.46 19.17
C CYS A 148 -2.36 9.11 18.72
N PRO A 149 -3.12 8.26 17.99
CA PRO A 149 -2.68 6.92 17.61
C PRO A 149 -1.96 6.85 16.26
#